data_AF-A0A420VPC0-F1
#
_entry.id   AF-A0A420VPC0-F1
#
_cell.length_a   1.000
_cell.length_b   1.000
_cell.length_c   1.000
_cell.angle_alpha   90.00
_cell.angle_beta   90.00
_cell.angle_gamma   90.00
#
_symmetry.space_group_name_H-M   'P 1'
#
loop_
_entity.id
_entity.type
_entity.pdbx_description
1 polymer ?
#
loop_
_entity_poly.entity_id
_entity_poly.type
_entity_poly.pdbx_seq_one_letter_code
_entity_poly.pdbx_strand_id
1 'polypeptide(L)'
;MYKEVNFEDFLTYNFDLLIDVRSPKEYHHAHIKNAQNYYALNDAEFQEIGTLYKKNKGLAKAKGASYICKNMSEHILKLYQTYKIGSLVGIYCARGGKRSKAVALILAELGYRVVRLEGGYKAYRSYVSAFFTKNLNIEFLCLCGNTASGKSDLIQSLDNALNLEKLANHQGSSFGKIYGEQPSQKAFEDELFFFLKDYPFQTCFIEAESRQIGNLTLPLNLYNSMQNAKKIWCECDMNLRIQRVLKHYTPMKKDVFYKNVEKISPYISKKFKSKLCENFENNLLEQCVKMLFEYYDKVYKKPTKIDYFINSSNLEEAKKNLMSLNS
;
A
#
# COMPACT_ATOMS: atom_id res chain seq x y z
N MET A 1 20.61 -18.27 24.15
CA MET A 1 20.61 -16.79 24.35
C MET A 1 20.27 -16.10 23.03
N TYR A 2 19.34 -15.14 23.01
CA TYR A 2 18.96 -14.39 21.80
C TYR A 2 19.66 -13.02 21.74
N LYS A 3 19.81 -12.44 20.55
CA LYS A 3 20.32 -11.07 20.36
C LYS A 3 19.17 -10.05 20.33
N GLU A 4 19.42 -8.84 20.79
CA GLU A 4 18.49 -7.71 20.68
C GLU A 4 19.20 -6.56 19.96
N VAL A 5 18.52 -5.97 18.97
CA VAL A 5 19.09 -4.93 18.11
C VAL A 5 18.05 -3.85 17.79
N ASN A 6 18.49 -2.63 17.49
CA ASN A 6 17.64 -1.56 16.98
C ASN A 6 17.13 -1.89 15.56
N PHE A 7 16.22 -1.07 15.01
CA PHE A 7 15.62 -1.37 13.70
C PHE A 7 16.60 -1.25 12.51
N GLU A 8 17.58 -0.34 12.56
CA GLU A 8 18.57 -0.17 11.49
C GLU A 8 19.42 -1.44 11.35
N ASP A 9 19.94 -1.93 12.47
CA ASP A 9 20.69 -3.19 12.51
C ASP A 9 19.78 -4.38 12.15
N PHE A 10 18.52 -4.38 12.62
CA PHE A 10 17.55 -5.44 12.33
C PHE A 10 17.31 -5.61 10.82
N LEU A 11 17.31 -4.51 10.05
CA LEU A 11 17.14 -4.53 8.60
C LEU A 11 18.30 -5.17 7.83
N THR A 12 19.49 -5.24 8.43
CA THR A 12 20.68 -5.83 7.78
C THR A 12 20.65 -7.37 7.77
N TYR A 13 19.75 -7.98 8.53
CA TYR A 13 19.63 -9.42 8.61
C TYR A 13 18.73 -9.98 7.51
N ASN A 14 19.21 -11.01 6.81
CA ASN A 14 18.40 -11.85 5.94
C ASN A 14 17.82 -13.00 6.76
N PHE A 15 16.65 -12.77 7.35
CA PHE A 15 15.96 -13.77 8.18
C PHE A 15 15.41 -14.92 7.32
N ASP A 16 15.62 -16.15 7.79
CA ASP A 16 14.92 -17.32 7.25
C ASP A 16 13.41 -17.22 7.59
N LEU A 17 13.11 -16.62 8.74
CA LEU A 17 11.76 -16.37 9.22
C LEU A 17 11.70 -15.07 10.02
N LEU A 18 10.77 -14.19 9.68
CA LEU A 18 10.41 -13.03 10.49
C LEU A 18 9.07 -13.30 11.19
N ILE A 19 9.03 -13.22 12.52
CA ILE A 19 7.86 -13.49 13.34
C ILE A 19 7.29 -12.20 13.93
N ASP A 20 6.01 -11.96 13.66
CA ASP A 20 5.17 -11.04 14.40
C ASP A 20 4.41 -11.78 15.51
N VAL A 21 4.75 -11.54 16.77
CA VAL A 21 4.05 -12.17 17.91
C VAL A 21 2.90 -11.34 18.47
N ARG A 22 2.49 -10.27 17.78
CA ARG A 22 1.26 -9.53 18.11
C ARG A 22 0.03 -10.37 17.78
N SER A 23 -1.13 -9.91 18.23
CA SER A 23 -2.37 -10.63 17.96
C SER A 23 -2.69 -10.64 16.45
N PRO A 24 -3.49 -11.61 15.95
CA PRO A 24 -3.89 -11.65 14.55
C PRO A 24 -4.48 -10.33 14.04
N LYS A 25 -5.34 -9.67 14.83
CA LYS A 25 -5.89 -8.35 14.48
C LYS A 25 -4.83 -7.26 14.33
N GLU A 26 -3.84 -7.23 15.23
CA GLU A 26 -2.71 -6.28 15.13
C GLU A 26 -1.88 -6.53 13.86
N TYR A 27 -1.67 -7.80 13.49
CA TYR A 27 -0.92 -8.23 12.31
C TYR A 27 -1.66 -7.90 10.99
N HIS A 28 -2.94 -8.25 10.89
CA HIS A 28 -3.77 -7.97 9.71
C HIS A 28 -3.95 -6.48 9.44
N HIS A 29 -3.95 -5.65 10.48
CA HIS A 29 -4.01 -4.20 10.31
C HIS A 29 -2.76 -3.67 9.59
N ALA A 30 -1.56 -4.07 10.01
CA ALA A 30 -0.29 -3.79 9.35
C ALA A 30 0.83 -4.55 10.06
N HIS A 31 1.84 -5.03 9.34
CA HIS A 31 2.99 -5.77 9.86
C HIS A 31 4.25 -5.47 9.01
N ILE A 32 5.43 -5.81 9.54
CA ILE A 32 6.68 -5.66 8.78
C ILE A 32 6.61 -6.62 7.59
N LYS A 33 7.01 -6.16 6.40
CA LYS A 33 6.99 -6.94 5.16
C LYS A 33 7.63 -8.32 5.35
N ASN A 34 6.97 -9.36 4.80
CA ASN A 34 7.35 -10.77 4.90
C ASN A 34 7.28 -11.40 6.30
N ALA A 35 6.77 -10.70 7.32
CA ALA A 35 6.54 -11.31 8.62
C ALA A 35 5.41 -12.36 8.58
N GLN A 36 5.55 -13.43 9.36
CA GLN A 36 4.48 -14.41 9.62
C GLN A 36 3.95 -14.23 11.04
N ASN A 37 2.65 -14.40 11.24
CA ASN A 37 2.03 -14.26 12.54
C ASN A 37 2.05 -15.57 13.35
N TYR A 38 3.01 -15.68 14.27
CA TYR A 38 3.00 -16.67 15.34
C TYR A 38 2.72 -15.94 16.64
N TYR A 39 1.44 -15.68 16.88
CA TYR A 39 1.01 -14.78 17.94
C TYR A 39 1.36 -15.32 19.34
N ALA A 40 1.82 -14.43 20.21
CA ALA A 40 2.01 -14.76 21.62
C ALA A 40 0.67 -14.88 22.35
N LEU A 41 -0.30 -14.04 21.98
CA LEU A 41 -1.67 -14.02 22.48
C LEU A 41 -2.60 -13.82 21.29
N ASN A 42 -3.69 -14.59 21.21
CA ASN A 42 -4.73 -14.30 20.23
C ASN A 42 -5.51 -13.02 20.61
N ASP A 43 -6.48 -12.61 19.78
CA ASP A 43 -7.19 -11.35 19.98
C ASP A 43 -7.97 -11.29 21.30
N ALA A 44 -8.66 -12.38 21.66
CA ALA A 44 -9.44 -12.45 22.89
C ALA A 44 -8.54 -12.45 24.13
N GLU A 45 -7.46 -13.23 24.10
CA GLU A 45 -6.45 -13.28 25.16
C GLU A 45 -5.76 -11.94 25.33
N PHE A 46 -5.40 -11.26 24.23
CA PHE A 46 -4.77 -9.94 24.28
C PHE A 46 -5.70 -8.91 24.92
N GLN A 47 -6.99 -8.91 24.57
CA GLN A 47 -7.99 -8.03 25.17
C GLN A 47 -8.17 -8.32 26.67
N GLU A 48 -8.26 -9.59 27.03
CA GLU A 48 -8.40 -10.02 28.43
C GLU A 48 -7.20 -9.57 29.26
N ILE A 49 -5.97 -9.88 28.80
CA ILE A 49 -4.74 -9.52 29.50
C ILE A 49 -4.60 -8.00 29.60
N GLY A 50 -4.96 -7.25 28.54
CA GLY A 50 -4.96 -5.79 28.57
C GLY A 50 -5.91 -5.22 29.65
N THR A 51 -7.09 -5.81 29.79
CA THR A 51 -8.08 -5.42 30.80
C THR A 51 -7.60 -5.78 32.20
N LEU A 52 -7.08 -6.99 32.37
CA LEU A 52 -6.60 -7.51 33.64
C LEU A 52 -5.34 -6.77 34.12
N TYR A 53 -4.44 -6.38 33.22
CA TYR A 53 -3.21 -5.66 33.56
C TYR A 53 -3.48 -4.31 34.23
N LYS A 54 -4.59 -3.65 33.87
CA LYS A 54 -5.04 -2.41 34.52
C LYS A 54 -5.54 -2.64 35.96
N LYS A 55 -6.10 -3.81 36.24
CA LYS A 55 -6.71 -4.17 37.54
C LYS A 55 -5.73 -4.89 38.48
N ASN A 56 -5.04 -5.92 37.98
CA ASN A 56 -4.10 -6.75 38.73
C ASN A 56 -2.93 -7.17 37.84
N LYS A 57 -1.80 -6.47 37.97
CA LYS A 57 -0.58 -6.71 37.16
C LYS A 57 0.03 -8.10 37.41
N GLY A 58 -0.04 -8.63 38.62
CA GLY A 58 0.53 -9.93 38.96
C GLY A 58 -0.21 -11.05 38.25
N LEU A 59 -1.54 -11.07 38.41
CA LEU A 59 -2.41 -12.06 37.77
C LEU A 59 -2.35 -11.95 36.24
N ALA A 60 -2.31 -10.73 35.68
CA ALA A 60 -2.13 -10.53 34.24
C ALA A 60 -0.82 -11.11 33.70
N LYS A 61 0.28 -11.01 34.47
CA LYS A 61 1.57 -11.61 34.09
C LYS A 61 1.50 -13.13 34.12
N ALA A 62 0.94 -13.71 35.18
CA ALA A 62 0.81 -15.16 35.33
C ALA A 62 -0.09 -15.75 34.23
N LYS A 63 -1.29 -15.17 34.03
CA LYS A 63 -2.23 -15.61 33.00
C LYS A 63 -1.70 -15.40 31.58
N GLY A 64 -1.05 -14.26 31.33
CA GLY A 64 -0.40 -13.99 30.05
C GLY A 64 0.73 -14.98 29.74
N ALA A 65 1.54 -15.35 30.73
CA ALA A 65 2.57 -16.38 30.54
C ALA A 65 1.95 -17.75 30.20
N SER A 66 0.88 -18.14 30.89
CA SER A 66 0.13 -19.38 30.61
C SER A 66 -0.37 -19.43 29.16
N TYR A 67 -1.02 -18.35 28.68
CA TYR A 67 -1.48 -18.27 27.29
C TYR A 67 -0.33 -18.33 26.28
N ILE A 68 0.79 -17.65 26.55
CA ILE A 68 1.96 -17.72 25.66
C ILE A 68 2.47 -19.16 25.57
N CYS A 69 2.60 -19.87 26.68
CA CYS A 69 3.03 -21.27 26.65
C CYS A 69 2.09 -22.15 25.84
N LYS A 70 0.77 -21.95 26.01
CA LYS A 70 -0.25 -22.68 25.24
C LYS A 70 -0.18 -22.38 23.74
N ASN A 71 -0.13 -21.11 23.34
CA ASN A 71 -0.07 -20.76 21.92
C ASN A 71 1.24 -21.24 21.28
N MET A 72 2.36 -21.14 22.02
CA MET A 72 3.64 -21.62 21.53
C MET A 72 3.71 -23.14 21.41
N SER A 73 3.01 -23.92 22.25
CA SER A 73 2.99 -25.37 22.07
C SER A 73 2.36 -25.78 20.73
N GLU A 74 1.39 -25.02 20.24
CA GLU A 74 0.81 -25.21 18.90
C GLU A 74 1.72 -24.70 17.78
N HIS A 75 2.36 -23.54 17.97
CA HIS A 75 3.20 -22.90 16.95
C HIS A 75 4.55 -23.61 16.74
N ILE A 76 5.18 -24.12 17.79
CA ILE A 76 6.54 -24.70 17.72
C ILE A 76 6.59 -25.91 16.79
N LEU A 77 5.58 -26.77 16.82
CA LEU A 77 5.55 -27.96 15.96
C LEU A 77 5.46 -27.57 14.49
N LYS A 78 4.67 -26.54 14.15
CA LYS A 78 4.57 -26.00 12.78
C LYS A 78 5.87 -25.33 12.34
N LEU A 79 6.51 -24.58 13.24
CA LEU A 79 7.82 -23.97 12.99
C LEU A 79 8.86 -25.03 12.69
N TYR A 80 8.96 -26.06 13.52
CA TYR A 80 9.94 -27.14 13.37
C TYR A 80 9.79 -27.94 12.08
N GLN A 81 8.56 -28.14 11.60
CA GLN A 81 8.30 -28.81 10.32
C GLN A 81 8.78 -28.00 9.11
N THR A 82 8.86 -26.68 9.24
CA THR A 82 9.12 -25.77 8.11
C THR A 82 10.55 -25.20 8.15
N TYR A 83 11.08 -24.95 9.34
CA TYR A 83 12.35 -24.30 9.57
C TYR A 83 13.27 -25.20 10.39
N LYS A 84 14.48 -25.42 9.88
CA LYS A 84 15.47 -26.27 10.56
C LYS A 84 15.99 -25.58 11.82
N ILE A 85 16.37 -26.37 12.82
CA ILE A 85 17.15 -25.86 13.96
C ILE A 85 18.42 -25.19 13.44
N GLY A 86 18.76 -24.03 14.00
CA GLY A 86 19.82 -23.16 13.51
C GLY A 86 19.36 -22.09 12.50
N SER A 87 18.12 -22.13 11.99
CA SER A 87 17.56 -21.05 11.17
C SER A 87 17.59 -19.71 11.92
N LEU A 88 17.85 -18.63 11.18
CA LEU A 88 17.89 -17.26 11.67
C LEU A 88 16.48 -16.68 11.72
N VAL A 89 16.00 -16.42 12.94
CA VAL A 89 14.63 -15.97 13.21
C VAL A 89 14.65 -14.54 13.74
N GLY A 90 14.00 -13.64 13.01
CA GLY A 90 13.69 -12.29 13.46
C GLY A 90 12.39 -12.29 14.25
N ILE A 91 12.31 -11.56 15.37
CA ILE A 91 11.08 -11.54 16.18
C ILE A 91 10.77 -10.17 16.76
N TYR A 92 9.50 -9.78 16.70
CA TYR A 92 9.02 -8.53 17.30
C TYR A 92 7.62 -8.65 17.88
N CYS A 93 7.30 -7.75 18.81
CA CYS A 93 5.93 -7.48 19.24
C CYS A 93 5.65 -5.97 19.14
N ALA A 94 4.53 -5.47 19.68
CA ALA A 94 4.18 -4.05 19.53
C ALA A 94 5.24 -3.06 20.03
N ARG A 95 5.94 -3.38 21.13
CA ARG A 95 6.89 -2.45 21.79
C ARG A 95 8.20 -3.09 22.26
N GLY A 96 8.54 -4.28 21.73
CA GLY A 96 9.73 -5.02 22.19
C GLY A 96 9.63 -5.47 23.66
N GLY A 97 8.42 -5.77 24.14
CA GLY A 97 8.15 -6.14 25.54
C GLY A 97 8.10 -7.64 25.80
N LYS A 98 7.33 -8.02 26.83
CA LYS A 98 7.28 -9.40 27.36
C LYS A 98 6.85 -10.47 26.35
N ARG A 99 5.96 -10.14 25.41
CA ARG A 99 5.46 -11.06 24.39
C ARG A 99 6.60 -11.59 23.52
N SER A 100 7.35 -10.70 22.86
CA SER A 100 8.49 -11.10 22.03
C SER A 100 9.64 -11.67 22.85
N LYS A 101 9.85 -11.20 24.09
CA LYS A 101 10.87 -11.77 24.98
C LYS A 101 10.60 -13.24 25.32
N ALA A 102 9.37 -13.58 25.67
CA ALA A 102 9.00 -14.96 26.03
C ALA A 102 9.16 -15.91 24.84
N VAL A 103 8.63 -15.54 23.67
CA VAL A 103 8.77 -16.37 22.46
C VAL A 103 10.22 -16.48 22.01
N ALA A 104 11.00 -15.39 22.07
CA ALA A 104 12.42 -15.40 21.74
C ALA A 104 13.23 -16.36 22.63
N LEU A 105 12.92 -16.42 23.93
CA LEU A 105 13.54 -17.38 24.85
C LEU A 105 13.25 -18.81 24.41
N ILE A 106 11.98 -19.15 24.21
CA ILE A 106 11.59 -20.52 23.83
C ILE A 106 12.29 -20.95 22.53
N LEU A 107 12.28 -20.11 21.50
CA LEU A 107 12.93 -20.43 20.23
C LEU A 107 14.46 -20.53 20.35
N ALA A 108 15.08 -19.68 21.17
CA ALA A 108 16.52 -19.76 21.40
C ALA A 108 16.92 -21.05 22.14
N GLU A 109 16.11 -21.51 23.11
CA GLU A 109 16.35 -22.79 23.82
C GLU A 109 16.17 -24.00 22.90
N LEU A 110 15.29 -23.92 21.90
CA LEU A 110 15.17 -24.96 20.86
C LEU A 110 16.33 -24.98 19.87
N GLY A 111 17.23 -23.99 19.90
CA GLY A 111 18.40 -23.90 19.03
C GLY A 111 18.23 -23.05 17.77
N TYR A 112 17.18 -22.24 17.65
CA TYR A 112 17.09 -21.22 16.60
C TYR A 112 18.03 -20.05 16.89
N ARG A 113 18.58 -19.42 15.85
CA ARG A 113 19.36 -18.18 15.99
C ARG A 113 18.40 -17.00 16.03
N VAL A 114 18.06 -16.53 17.23
CA VAL A 114 17.01 -15.51 17.40
C VAL A 114 17.59 -14.10 17.52
N VAL A 115 17.05 -13.19 16.71
CA VAL A 115 17.29 -11.75 16.79
C VAL A 115 15.96 -11.05 17.08
N ARG A 116 15.90 -10.29 18.16
CA ARG A 116 14.72 -9.57 18.61
C ARG A 116 14.83 -8.08 18.28
N LEU A 117 13.77 -7.53 17.71
CA LEU A 117 13.67 -6.09 17.46
C LEU A 117 13.42 -5.33 18.78
N GLU A 118 14.37 -4.49 19.16
CA GLU A 118 14.24 -3.52 20.24
C GLU A 118 13.13 -2.50 19.90
N GLY A 119 12.29 -2.16 20.88
CA GLY A 119 11.16 -1.26 20.68
C GLY A 119 10.05 -1.78 19.74
N GLY A 120 10.25 -2.94 19.12
CA GLY A 120 9.25 -3.68 18.35
C GLY A 120 8.65 -2.92 17.16
N TYR A 121 7.40 -3.25 16.82
CA TYR A 121 6.68 -2.61 15.71
C TYR A 121 6.60 -1.08 15.87
N LYS A 122 6.55 -0.56 17.11
CA LYS A 122 6.60 0.90 17.35
C LYS A 122 7.91 1.52 16.86
N ALA A 123 9.07 0.91 17.16
CA ALA A 123 10.36 1.41 16.70
C ALA A 123 10.46 1.38 15.17
N TYR A 124 10.02 0.28 14.56
CA TYR A 124 9.87 0.19 13.10
C TYR A 124 9.03 1.34 12.54
N ARG A 125 7.86 1.59 13.13
CA ARG A 125 6.97 2.66 12.65
C ARG A 125 7.56 4.05 12.80
N SER A 126 8.28 4.31 13.89
CA SER A 126 9.01 5.57 14.07
C SER A 126 10.08 5.73 12.99
N TYR A 127 10.78 4.66 12.62
CA TYR A 127 11.77 4.69 11.55
C TYR A 127 11.14 4.99 10.18
N VAL A 128 10.08 4.28 9.80
CA VAL A 128 9.34 4.52 8.54
C VAL A 128 8.81 5.96 8.46
N SER A 129 8.24 6.47 9.55
CA SER A 129 7.78 7.87 9.59
C SER A 129 8.94 8.86 9.42
N ALA A 130 10.09 8.62 10.06
CA ALA A 130 11.28 9.47 9.94
C ALA A 130 11.95 9.40 8.55
N PHE A 131 11.79 8.29 7.83
CA PHE A 131 12.24 8.18 6.43
C PHE A 131 11.55 9.24 5.57
N PHE A 132 10.23 9.40 5.71
CA PHE A 132 9.45 10.34 4.92
C PHE A 132 9.53 11.80 5.37
N THR A 133 10.19 12.11 6.49
CA THR A 133 10.49 13.50 6.87
C THR A 133 11.75 14.04 6.19
N LYS A 134 12.56 13.16 5.58
CA LYS A 134 13.75 13.55 4.82
C LYS A 134 13.36 13.87 3.37
N ASN A 135 14.23 14.60 2.67
CA ASN A 135 14.09 14.76 1.22
C ASN A 135 14.49 13.46 0.53
N LEU A 136 13.73 13.06 -0.48
CA LEU A 136 14.06 11.92 -1.32
C LEU A 136 15.05 12.40 -2.40
N ASN A 137 16.22 11.76 -2.47
CA ASN A 137 17.21 12.02 -3.52
C ASN A 137 16.85 11.28 -4.82
N ILE A 138 15.61 11.44 -5.27
CA ILE A 138 15.04 10.81 -6.47
C ILE A 138 14.38 11.91 -7.30
N GLU A 139 14.75 11.99 -8.58
CA GLU A 139 14.10 12.89 -9.53
C GLU A 139 12.80 12.24 -10.02
N PHE A 140 11.66 12.76 -9.56
CA PHE A 140 10.37 12.26 -10.04
C PHE A 140 10.02 12.84 -11.41
N LEU A 141 9.45 11.98 -12.26
CA LEU A 141 8.89 12.31 -13.56
C LEU A 141 7.39 11.99 -13.53
N CYS A 142 6.55 13.03 -13.45
CA CYS A 142 5.12 12.86 -13.24
C CYS A 142 4.38 12.67 -14.56
N LEU A 143 3.74 11.52 -14.74
CA LEU A 143 2.79 11.30 -15.83
C LEU A 143 1.47 12.00 -15.52
N CYS A 144 1.10 12.93 -16.38
CA CYS A 144 -0.14 13.70 -16.37
C CYS A 144 -0.97 13.37 -17.62
N GLY A 145 -2.26 13.68 -17.60
CA GLY A 145 -3.12 13.50 -18.76
C GLY A 145 -4.52 13.09 -18.38
N ASN A 146 -5.42 13.13 -19.35
CA ASN A 146 -6.84 12.89 -19.16
C ASN A 146 -7.15 11.46 -18.68
N THR A 147 -8.40 11.23 -18.26
CA THR A 147 -8.86 9.90 -17.83
C THR A 147 -8.69 8.88 -18.97
N ALA A 148 -8.24 7.67 -18.65
CA ALA A 148 -7.98 6.60 -19.62
C ALA A 148 -6.92 6.94 -20.70
N SER A 149 -6.04 7.90 -20.44
CA SER A 149 -4.92 8.21 -21.35
C SER A 149 -3.80 7.14 -21.35
N GLY A 150 -3.89 6.07 -20.56
CA GLY A 150 -2.90 4.97 -20.59
C GLY A 150 -1.69 5.18 -19.67
N LYS A 151 -1.76 6.14 -18.74
CA LYS A 151 -0.70 6.39 -17.73
C LYS A 151 -0.42 5.14 -16.90
N SER A 152 -1.46 4.47 -16.42
CA SER A 152 -1.33 3.31 -15.55
C SER A 152 -0.70 2.13 -16.28
N ASP A 153 -1.03 1.96 -17.57
CA ASP A 153 -0.39 0.97 -18.44
C ASP A 153 1.11 1.28 -18.62
N LEU A 154 1.46 2.55 -18.84
CA LEU A 154 2.85 2.99 -18.96
C LEU A 154 3.63 2.77 -17.65
N ILE A 155 3.08 3.18 -16.51
CA ILE A 155 3.68 2.98 -15.19
C ILE A 155 3.92 1.51 -14.91
N GLN A 156 2.98 0.63 -15.26
CA GLN A 156 3.16 -0.81 -15.08
C GLN A 156 4.24 -1.39 -16.00
N SER A 157 4.50 -0.76 -17.15
CA SER A 157 5.48 -1.24 -18.13
C SER A 157 6.92 -0.79 -17.86
N LEU A 158 7.14 0.15 -16.95
CA LEU A 158 8.43 0.78 -16.66
C LEU A 158 9.07 0.19 -15.39
N ASP A 159 10.36 -0.11 -15.47
CA ASP A 159 11.09 -0.70 -14.34
C ASP A 159 11.38 0.32 -13.23
N ASN A 160 11.51 1.59 -13.59
CA ASN A 160 11.79 2.70 -12.68
C ASN A 160 10.51 3.50 -12.36
N ALA A 161 9.40 2.84 -12.04
CA ALA A 161 8.12 3.50 -11.77
C ALA A 161 7.47 3.13 -10.44
N LEU A 162 6.94 4.15 -9.75
CA LEU A 162 6.14 4.00 -8.53
C LEU A 162 4.64 4.01 -8.88
N ASN A 163 4.00 2.85 -8.78
CA ASN A 163 2.57 2.70 -9.01
C ASN A 163 1.77 2.94 -7.71
N LEU A 164 1.38 4.20 -7.48
CA LEU A 164 0.63 4.59 -6.28
C LEU A 164 -0.75 3.95 -6.22
N GLU A 165 -1.48 3.86 -7.33
CA GLU A 165 -2.82 3.27 -7.37
C GLU A 165 -2.80 1.78 -6.97
N LYS A 166 -1.79 1.04 -7.45
CA LYS A 166 -1.58 -0.37 -7.09
C LYS A 166 -1.26 -0.54 -5.61
N LEU A 167 -0.37 0.30 -5.06
CA LEU A 167 -0.07 0.28 -3.63
C LEU A 167 -1.28 0.69 -2.77
N ALA A 168 -2.11 1.60 -3.27
CA ALA A 168 -3.32 2.07 -2.60
C ALA A 168 -4.53 1.14 -2.78
N ASN A 169 -4.41 0.14 -3.66
CA ASN A 169 -5.51 -0.71 -4.12
C ASN A 169 -6.74 0.11 -4.58
N HIS A 170 -6.50 1.22 -5.29
CA HIS A 170 -7.53 2.22 -5.61
C HIS A 170 -7.16 2.98 -6.89
N GLN A 171 -8.03 2.95 -7.92
CA GLN A 171 -7.88 3.88 -9.05
C GLN A 171 -8.39 5.26 -8.60
N GLY A 172 -7.65 6.34 -8.78
CA GLY A 172 -7.90 7.69 -8.23
C GLY A 172 -9.21 8.39 -8.66
N SER A 173 -10.22 7.65 -9.13
CA SER A 173 -11.52 8.14 -9.61
C SER A 173 -12.70 7.66 -8.73
N SER A 174 -13.86 8.32 -8.84
CA SER A 174 -15.09 7.92 -8.12
C SER A 174 -15.60 6.52 -8.51
N PHE A 175 -15.24 6.06 -9.71
CA PHE A 175 -15.50 4.71 -10.22
C PHE A 175 -14.39 3.71 -9.87
N GLY A 176 -13.31 4.15 -9.21
CA GLY A 176 -12.06 3.42 -9.05
C GLY A 176 -11.97 2.42 -7.89
N LYS A 177 -13.09 2.13 -7.19
CA LYS A 177 -13.18 1.04 -6.20
C LYS A 177 -13.25 -0.35 -6.87
N ILE A 178 -12.40 -0.60 -7.86
CA ILE A 178 -12.41 -1.83 -8.65
C ILE A 178 -11.45 -2.87 -8.06
N TYR A 179 -10.37 -2.43 -7.39
CA TYR A 179 -9.33 -3.35 -6.91
C TYR A 179 -9.59 -3.96 -5.51
N GLY A 180 -10.65 -3.55 -4.80
CA GLY A 180 -11.04 -4.12 -3.51
C GLY A 180 -10.87 -3.16 -2.33
N GLU A 181 -10.56 -3.69 -1.15
CA GLU A 181 -10.34 -2.89 0.06
C GLU A 181 -8.97 -2.21 0.04
N GLN A 182 -8.92 -0.93 0.43
CA GLN A 182 -7.64 -0.23 0.58
C GLN A 182 -6.87 -0.76 1.79
N PRO A 183 -5.53 -0.79 1.73
CA PRO A 183 -4.73 -1.11 2.89
C PRO A 183 -4.93 -0.08 4.01
N SER A 184 -4.47 -0.39 5.22
CA SER A 184 -4.35 0.65 6.25
C SER A 184 -3.29 1.68 5.85
N GLN A 185 -3.40 2.91 6.37
CA GLN A 185 -2.39 3.96 6.18
C GLN A 185 -0.97 3.46 6.49
N LYS A 186 -0.83 2.63 7.53
CA LYS A 186 0.47 2.06 7.93
C LYS A 186 1.01 1.10 6.87
N ALA A 187 0.19 0.15 6.42
CA ALA A 187 0.60 -0.82 5.41
C ALA A 187 0.95 -0.15 4.07
N PHE A 188 0.21 0.90 3.68
CA PHE A 188 0.54 1.71 2.51
C PHE A 188 1.91 2.39 2.64
N GLU A 189 2.18 3.05 3.77
CA GLU A 189 3.48 3.67 4.04
C GLU A 189 4.62 2.65 4.12
N ASP A 190 4.35 1.43 4.59
CA ASP A 190 5.34 0.35 4.65
C ASP A 190 5.75 -0.09 3.24
N GLU A 191 4.80 -0.31 2.33
CA GLU A 191 5.13 -0.64 0.93
C GLU A 191 5.85 0.50 0.21
N LEU A 192 5.46 1.75 0.45
CA LEU A 192 6.19 2.92 -0.06
C LEU A 192 7.63 2.95 0.46
N PHE A 193 7.83 2.70 1.76
CA PHE A 193 9.15 2.68 2.37
C PHE A 193 10.03 1.58 1.75
N PHE A 194 9.51 0.36 1.63
CA PHE A 194 10.28 -0.74 1.04
C PHE A 194 10.58 -0.54 -0.44
N PHE A 195 9.71 0.14 -1.19
CA PHE A 195 9.99 0.52 -2.57
C PHE A 195 11.10 1.58 -2.66
N LEU A 196 11.06 2.60 -1.80
CA LEU A 196 11.94 3.77 -1.90
C LEU A 196 13.29 3.61 -1.21
N LYS A 197 13.40 2.79 -0.16
CA LYS A 197 14.62 2.72 0.68
C LYS A 197 15.87 2.24 -0.08
N ASP A 198 15.69 1.31 -1.01
CA ASP A 198 16.77 0.72 -1.82
C ASP A 198 16.55 1.02 -3.31
N TYR A 199 15.85 2.12 -3.62
CA TYR A 199 15.51 2.46 -5.00
C TYR A 199 16.79 2.69 -5.82
N PRO A 200 17.07 1.90 -6.87
CA PRO A 200 18.39 1.87 -7.49
C PRO A 200 18.58 2.92 -8.59
N PHE A 201 17.52 3.63 -8.98
CA PHE A 201 17.55 4.58 -10.08
C PHE A 201 17.59 6.03 -9.57
N GLN A 202 18.17 6.92 -10.37
CA GLN A 202 18.14 8.36 -10.08
C GLN A 202 16.76 8.98 -10.37
N THR A 203 16.05 8.45 -11.36
CA THR A 203 14.74 8.94 -11.80
C THR A 203 13.63 7.95 -11.51
N CYS A 204 12.45 8.45 -11.16
CA CYS A 204 11.26 7.62 -10.89
C CYS A 204 10.01 8.17 -11.58
N PHE A 205 9.40 7.37 -12.45
CA PHE A 205 8.10 7.71 -13.02
C PHE A 205 6.99 7.50 -12.01
N ILE A 206 6.05 8.44 -11.94
CA ILE A 206 4.94 8.37 -11.00
C ILE A 206 3.70 9.05 -11.60
N GLU A 207 2.51 8.55 -11.28
CA GLU A 207 1.27 9.22 -11.70
C GLU A 207 1.06 10.50 -10.90
N ALA A 208 0.55 11.54 -11.57
CA ALA A 208 0.19 12.79 -10.93
C ALA A 208 -1.11 12.65 -10.11
N GLU A 209 -1.01 11.97 -8.97
CA GLU A 209 -2.09 11.82 -8.02
C GLU A 209 -2.20 13.00 -7.05
N SER A 210 -3.40 13.18 -6.50
CA SER A 210 -3.60 14.12 -5.40
C SER A 210 -2.90 13.60 -4.14
N ARG A 211 -2.74 14.46 -3.11
CA ARG A 211 -2.18 14.01 -1.82
C ARG A 211 -3.04 12.90 -1.17
N GLN A 212 -4.33 12.84 -1.49
CA GLN A 212 -5.24 11.81 -1.01
C GLN A 212 -5.58 10.80 -2.11
N ILE A 213 -5.43 9.52 -1.81
CA ILE A 213 -5.81 8.41 -2.68
C ILE A 213 -6.86 7.57 -1.94
N GLY A 214 -8.13 7.87 -2.18
CA GLY A 214 -9.23 7.36 -1.36
C GLY A 214 -9.06 7.83 0.10
N ASN A 215 -8.91 6.90 1.03
CA ASN A 215 -8.70 7.19 2.46
C ASN A 215 -7.21 7.32 2.85
N LEU A 216 -6.29 7.09 1.91
CA LEU A 216 -4.85 7.12 2.16
C LEU A 216 -4.30 8.51 1.91
N THR A 217 -3.33 8.92 2.72
CA THR A 217 -2.62 10.20 2.57
C THR A 217 -1.18 9.96 2.21
N LEU A 218 -0.71 10.56 1.12
CA LEU A 218 0.71 10.53 0.74
C LEU A 218 1.57 11.29 1.76
N PRO A 219 2.77 10.78 2.10
CA PRO A 219 3.72 11.53 2.90
C PRO A 219 4.06 12.89 2.27
N LEU A 220 4.17 13.92 3.11
CA LEU A 220 4.22 15.31 2.65
C LEU A 220 5.41 15.58 1.72
N ASN A 221 6.61 15.10 2.06
CA ASN A 221 7.79 15.33 1.23
C ASN A 221 7.71 14.58 -0.11
N LEU A 222 7.18 13.35 -0.12
CA LEU A 222 6.92 12.63 -1.38
C LEU A 222 5.94 13.42 -2.26
N TYR A 223 4.83 13.89 -1.69
CA TYR A 223 3.87 14.71 -2.41
C TYR A 223 4.49 16.02 -2.94
N ASN A 224 5.29 16.71 -2.13
CA ASN A 224 5.98 17.94 -2.56
C ASN A 224 6.98 17.66 -3.69
N SER A 225 7.73 16.57 -3.61
CA SER A 225 8.61 16.12 -4.71
C SER A 225 7.81 15.82 -5.99
N MET A 226 6.64 15.19 -5.88
CA MET A 226 5.74 14.99 -7.01
C MET A 226 5.20 16.31 -7.57
N GLN A 227 4.86 17.30 -6.73
CA GLN A 227 4.37 18.59 -7.21
C GLN A 227 5.44 19.33 -8.01
N ASN A 228 6.70 19.29 -7.55
CA ASN A 228 7.84 19.95 -8.19
C ASN A 228 8.50 19.14 -9.32
N ALA A 229 8.08 17.89 -9.52
CA ALA A 229 8.55 17.01 -10.59
C ALA A 229 8.28 17.58 -11.99
N LYS A 230 9.12 17.19 -12.95
CA LYS A 230 8.85 17.45 -14.38
C LYS A 230 7.53 16.78 -14.78
N LYS A 231 6.70 17.49 -15.54
CA LYS A 231 5.37 17.05 -15.96
C LYS A 231 5.41 16.52 -17.38
N ILE A 232 5.02 15.27 -17.56
CA ILE A 232 4.92 14.59 -18.84
C ILE A 232 3.45 14.42 -19.17
N TRP A 233 2.96 15.11 -20.19
CA TRP A 233 1.57 15.06 -20.61
C TRP A 233 1.35 13.92 -21.61
N CYS A 234 0.59 12.91 -21.20
CA CYS A 234 0.21 11.77 -22.01
C CYS A 234 -1.08 12.06 -22.81
N GLU A 235 -0.96 12.20 -24.12
CA GLU A 235 -2.05 12.39 -25.06
C GLU A 235 -2.46 11.06 -25.69
N CYS A 236 -3.76 10.80 -25.71
CA CYS A 236 -4.32 9.59 -26.28
C CYS A 236 -5.55 9.93 -27.10
N ASP A 237 -5.69 9.29 -28.25
CA ASP A 237 -6.88 9.38 -29.08
C ASP A 237 -8.17 9.07 -28.29
N MET A 238 -9.24 9.82 -28.58
CA MET A 238 -10.51 9.69 -27.88
C MET A 238 -11.11 8.28 -28.02
N ASN A 239 -11.03 7.65 -29.19
CA ASN A 239 -11.59 6.32 -29.41
C ASN A 239 -10.83 5.28 -28.59
N LEU A 240 -9.50 5.39 -28.51
CA LEU A 240 -8.69 4.50 -27.66
C LEU A 240 -9.02 4.68 -26.18
N ARG A 241 -9.21 5.92 -25.71
CA ARG A 241 -9.64 6.19 -24.33
C ARG A 241 -10.98 5.53 -24.03
N ILE A 242 -11.95 5.64 -24.94
CA ILE A 242 -13.26 4.99 -24.82
C ILE A 242 -13.10 3.47 -24.74
N GLN A 243 -12.35 2.87 -25.67
CA GLN A 243 -12.11 1.43 -25.71
C GLN A 243 -11.48 0.90 -24.42
N ARG A 244 -10.51 1.63 -23.85
CA ARG A 244 -9.90 1.28 -22.55
C ARG A 244 -10.95 1.26 -21.44
N VAL A 245 -11.80 2.28 -21.34
CA VAL A 245 -12.85 2.30 -20.32
C VAL A 245 -13.84 1.16 -20.54
N LEU A 246 -14.31 0.94 -21.76
CA LEU A 246 -15.22 -0.18 -22.04
C LEU A 246 -14.57 -1.53 -21.68
N LYS A 247 -13.28 -1.74 -21.96
CA LYS A 247 -12.58 -2.97 -21.55
C LYS A 247 -12.60 -3.20 -20.03
N HIS A 248 -12.38 -2.15 -19.23
CA HIS A 248 -12.29 -2.27 -17.77
C HIS A 248 -13.65 -2.24 -17.04
N TYR A 249 -14.66 -1.60 -17.63
CA TYR A 249 -15.92 -1.27 -16.93
C TYR A 249 -17.15 -2.01 -17.48
N THR A 250 -17.05 -2.81 -18.54
CA THR A 250 -18.22 -3.45 -19.18
C THR A 250 -18.82 -4.68 -18.47
N PRO A 251 -18.29 -5.23 -17.36
CA PRO A 251 -19.11 -6.08 -16.48
C PRO A 251 -19.73 -5.30 -15.30
N MET A 252 -19.88 -3.97 -15.37
CA MET A 252 -20.39 -3.18 -14.24
C MET A 252 -21.88 -3.44 -13.98
N LYS A 253 -22.18 -3.91 -12.76
CA LYS A 253 -23.56 -4.09 -12.28
C LYS A 253 -24.30 -2.74 -12.19
N LYS A 254 -25.58 -2.75 -12.53
CA LYS A 254 -26.49 -1.59 -12.52
C LYS A 254 -26.46 -0.82 -11.18
N ASP A 255 -26.53 -1.51 -10.05
CA ASP A 255 -26.49 -0.88 -8.72
C ASP A 255 -25.16 -0.17 -8.43
N VAL A 256 -24.05 -0.74 -8.91
CA VAL A 256 -22.71 -0.16 -8.75
C VAL A 256 -22.60 1.13 -9.57
N PHE A 257 -23.13 1.12 -10.80
CA PHE A 257 -23.17 2.30 -11.66
C PHE A 257 -23.91 3.45 -10.99
N TYR A 258 -25.17 3.25 -10.57
CA TYR A 258 -25.94 4.33 -9.94
C TYR A 258 -25.31 4.82 -8.65
N LYS A 259 -24.77 3.91 -7.82
CA LYS A 259 -24.07 4.31 -6.59
C LYS A 259 -22.86 5.21 -6.88
N ASN A 260 -22.16 5.00 -8.00
CA ASN A 260 -21.06 5.86 -8.42
C ASN A 260 -21.55 7.18 -9.02
N VAL A 261 -22.66 7.17 -9.79
CA VAL A 261 -23.30 8.40 -10.28
C VAL A 261 -23.80 9.28 -9.13
N GLU A 262 -24.31 8.69 -8.04
CA GLU A 262 -24.70 9.45 -6.84
C GLU A 262 -23.53 10.20 -6.21
N LYS A 263 -22.32 9.63 -6.20
CA LYS A 263 -21.14 10.31 -5.65
C LYS A 263 -20.77 11.57 -6.42
N ILE A 264 -20.98 11.59 -7.73
CA ILE A 264 -20.66 12.75 -8.57
C ILE A 264 -21.85 13.72 -8.72
N SER A 265 -23.05 13.31 -8.30
CA SER A 265 -24.30 14.09 -8.39
C SER A 265 -24.22 15.51 -7.82
N PRO A 266 -23.49 15.79 -6.71
CA PRO A 266 -23.31 17.16 -6.21
C PRO A 266 -22.54 18.09 -7.18
N TYR A 267 -21.82 17.53 -8.16
CA TYR A 267 -20.92 18.25 -9.05
C TYR A 267 -21.41 18.28 -10.52
N ILE A 268 -22.55 17.66 -10.82
CA ILE A 268 -23.14 17.58 -12.17
C ILE A 268 -24.58 18.11 -12.16
N SER A 269 -25.06 18.56 -13.32
CA SER A 269 -26.45 19.03 -13.42
C SER A 269 -27.45 17.88 -13.37
N LYS A 270 -28.69 18.14 -12.92
CA LYS A 270 -29.79 17.15 -12.95
C LYS A 270 -30.03 16.60 -14.36
N LYS A 271 -29.91 17.45 -15.39
CA LYS A 271 -30.03 17.06 -16.80
C LYS A 271 -28.92 16.09 -17.21
N PHE A 272 -27.67 16.38 -16.84
CA PHE A 272 -26.54 15.49 -17.12
C PHE A 272 -26.73 14.13 -16.44
N LYS A 273 -27.10 14.11 -15.16
CA LYS A 273 -27.39 12.88 -14.41
C LYS A 273 -28.48 12.04 -15.09
N SER A 274 -29.61 12.65 -15.40
CA SER A 274 -30.74 11.97 -16.05
C SER A 274 -30.32 11.34 -17.37
N LYS A 275 -29.63 12.12 -18.23
CA LYS A 275 -29.18 11.62 -19.54
C LYS A 275 -28.13 10.52 -19.43
N LEU A 276 -27.24 10.59 -18.45
CA LEU A 276 -26.24 9.57 -18.18
C LEU A 276 -26.89 8.24 -17.78
N CYS A 277 -27.91 8.28 -16.90
CA CYS A 277 -28.69 7.12 -16.50
C CYS A 277 -29.50 6.53 -17.66
N GLU A 278 -30.15 7.38 -18.45
CA GLU A 278 -30.91 6.98 -19.65
C GLU A 278 -30.01 6.26 -20.67
N ASN A 279 -28.82 6.80 -20.95
CA ASN A 279 -27.86 6.16 -21.84
C ASN A 279 -27.41 4.78 -21.30
N PHE A 280 -27.22 4.65 -19.98
CA PHE A 280 -26.82 3.38 -19.36
C PHE A 280 -27.94 2.33 -19.46
N GLU A 281 -29.20 2.72 -19.22
CA GLU A 281 -30.36 1.83 -19.35
C GLU A 281 -30.58 1.34 -20.77
N ASN A 282 -30.31 2.18 -21.77
CA ASN A 282 -30.39 1.84 -23.19
C ASN A 282 -29.13 1.12 -23.71
N ASN A 283 -28.20 0.71 -22.83
CA ASN A 283 -26.93 0.06 -23.19
C ASN A 283 -26.05 0.91 -24.14
N LEU A 284 -26.20 2.23 -24.13
CA LEU A 284 -25.40 3.20 -24.90
C LEU A 284 -24.11 3.54 -24.14
N LEU A 285 -23.31 2.51 -23.81
CA LEU A 285 -22.16 2.64 -22.92
C LEU A 285 -21.11 3.62 -23.43
N GLU A 286 -20.86 3.66 -24.74
CA GLU A 286 -19.93 4.63 -25.33
C GLU A 286 -20.35 6.08 -25.04
N GLN A 287 -21.66 6.38 -25.10
CA GLN A 287 -22.16 7.71 -24.79
C GLN A 287 -22.03 8.02 -23.31
N CYS A 288 -22.25 7.03 -22.43
CA CYS A 288 -21.96 7.18 -21.00
C CYS A 288 -20.49 7.55 -20.76
N VAL A 289 -19.56 6.88 -21.44
CA VAL A 289 -18.12 7.14 -21.31
C VAL A 289 -17.76 8.54 -21.79
N LYS A 290 -18.25 8.96 -22.97
CA LYS A 290 -18.04 10.32 -23.50
C LYS A 290 -18.53 11.39 -22.53
N MET A 291 -19.74 11.24 -22.01
CA MET A 291 -20.30 12.15 -21.00
C MET A 291 -19.41 12.19 -19.74
N LEU A 292 -18.98 11.03 -19.24
CA LEU A 292 -18.12 10.96 -18.07
C LEU A 292 -16.75 11.63 -18.32
N PHE A 293 -16.20 11.58 -19.53
CA PHE A 293 -14.99 12.34 -19.88
C PHE A 293 -15.22 13.85 -19.83
N GLU A 294 -16.37 14.35 -20.29
CA GLU A 294 -16.69 15.79 -20.17
C GLU A 294 -16.69 16.28 -18.72
N TYR A 295 -17.02 15.40 -17.78
CA TYR A 295 -16.93 15.67 -16.35
C TYR A 295 -15.50 15.52 -15.84
N TYR A 296 -14.89 14.34 -16.01
CA TYR A 296 -13.60 14.03 -15.41
C TYR A 296 -12.45 14.86 -15.98
N ASP A 297 -12.41 15.11 -17.29
CA ASP A 297 -11.33 15.89 -17.91
C ASP A 297 -11.38 17.38 -17.48
N LYS A 298 -12.54 17.87 -17.01
CA LYS A 298 -12.63 19.20 -16.37
C LYS A 298 -12.10 19.20 -14.94
N VAL A 299 -12.26 18.08 -14.23
CA VAL A 299 -11.78 17.91 -12.86
C VAL A 299 -10.26 17.70 -12.84
N TYR A 300 -9.74 16.89 -13.77
CA TYR A 300 -8.32 16.68 -13.99
C TYR A 300 -7.72 17.87 -14.74
N LYS A 301 -7.44 18.96 -14.03
CA LYS A 301 -6.83 20.16 -14.61
C LYS A 301 -5.50 19.83 -15.27
N LYS A 302 -5.33 20.26 -16.51
CA LYS A 302 -4.03 20.29 -17.19
C LYS A 302 -3.04 21.10 -16.34
N PRO A 303 -1.85 20.56 -16.01
CA PRO A 303 -0.82 21.30 -15.28
C PRO A 303 -0.52 22.63 -15.97
N THR A 304 -0.21 23.67 -15.20
CA THR A 304 0.15 24.98 -15.73
C THR A 304 1.45 24.94 -16.54
N LYS A 305 2.38 24.07 -16.14
CA LYS A 305 3.62 23.79 -16.85
C LYS A 305 3.68 22.33 -17.26
N ILE A 306 4.00 22.09 -18.52
CA ILE A 306 4.28 20.77 -19.09
C ILE A 306 5.69 20.82 -19.65
N ASP A 307 6.53 19.88 -19.23
CA ASP A 307 7.92 19.78 -19.67
C ASP A 307 8.04 18.89 -20.91
N TYR A 308 7.21 17.84 -21.03
CA TYR A 308 7.22 16.92 -22.18
C TYR A 308 5.81 16.49 -22.59
N PHE A 309 5.66 16.17 -23.87
CA PHE A 309 4.44 15.59 -24.45
C PHE A 309 4.74 14.19 -24.97
N ILE A 310 3.86 13.24 -24.68
CA ILE A 310 3.97 11.86 -25.17
C ILE A 310 2.63 11.40 -25.73
N ASN A 311 2.67 10.83 -26.92
CA ASN A 311 1.51 10.16 -27.51
C ASN A 311 1.41 8.74 -26.95
N SER A 312 0.47 8.52 -26.03
CA SER A 312 0.18 7.23 -25.39
C SER A 312 -0.88 6.42 -26.12
N SER A 313 -1.21 6.79 -27.37
CA SER A 313 -2.01 5.95 -28.29
C SER A 313 -1.25 4.69 -28.69
N ASN A 314 0.09 4.78 -28.81
CA ASN A 314 0.99 3.65 -28.99
C ASN A 314 1.85 3.48 -27.72
N LEU A 315 1.49 2.52 -26.85
CA LEU A 315 2.16 2.34 -25.56
C LEU A 315 3.63 1.94 -25.69
N GLU A 316 4.00 1.16 -26.71
CA GLU A 316 5.38 0.71 -26.92
C GLU A 316 6.29 1.88 -27.32
N GLU A 317 5.80 2.74 -28.21
CA GLU A 317 6.53 3.94 -28.63
C GLU A 317 6.60 4.96 -27.50
N ALA A 318 5.50 5.17 -26.77
CA ALA A 318 5.48 6.01 -25.58
C ALA A 318 6.49 5.54 -24.52
N LYS A 319 6.57 4.23 -24.27
CA LYS A 319 7.54 3.63 -23.35
C LYS A 319 8.98 3.92 -23.79
N LYS A 320 9.30 3.73 -25.08
CA LYS A 320 10.63 4.05 -25.63
C LYS A 320 10.98 5.53 -25.43
N ASN A 321 10.04 6.43 -25.71
CA ASN A 321 10.23 7.86 -25.53
C ASN A 321 10.45 8.22 -24.06
N LEU A 322 9.67 7.64 -23.14
CA LEU A 322 9.88 7.81 -21.68
C LEU A 322 11.28 7.34 -21.26
N MET A 323 11.71 6.17 -21.72
CA MET A 323 13.05 5.66 -21.40
C MET A 323 14.17 6.57 -21.91
N SER A 324 13.98 7.27 -23.03
CA SER A 324 14.97 8.23 -23.53
C SER A 324 15.09 9.52 -22.72
N LEU A 325 14.10 9.83 -21.86
CA LEU A 325 14.16 10.97 -20.94
C LEU A 325 15.04 10.69 -19.71
N ASN A 326 15.39 9.42 -19.49
CA ASN A 326 16.27 8.98 -18.40
C ASN A 326 17.77 9.01 -18.75
N SER A 327 18.11 9.19 -20.04
CA SER A 327 19.49 9.13 -20.56
C SER A 327 20.22 10.46 -20.54
#